data_AF-A0AA88P962-F1
#
_entry.id   AF-A0AA88P962-F1
#
_cell.length_a   1.000
_cell.length_b   1.000
_cell.length_c   1.000
_cell.angle_alpha   90.00
_cell.angle_beta   90.00
_cell.angle_gamma   90.00
#
_symmetry.space_group_name_H-M   'P 1'
#
loop_
_entity.id
_entity.type
_entity.pdbx_description
1 polymer ?
#
loop_
_entity_poly.entity_id
_entity_poly.type
_entity_poly.pdbx_seq_one_letter_code
_entity_poly.pdbx_strand_id
1 'polypeptide(L)'
;MGNILTRIITEVVNWMAGMAMADQLERERERQHQGPICNLCFGIFSGQIYRLQCNHFVHGQCIEPWLRQFRRCPICHQAIRNGI
;
A
#
# COMPACT_ATOMS: atom_id res chain seq x y z
N MET A 1 -4.66 41.79 -32.15
CA MET A 1 -5.99 41.14 -32.17
C MET A 1 -5.81 39.70 -31.69
N GLY A 2 -6.29 39.37 -30.48
CA GLY A 2 -6.15 38.02 -29.94
C GLY A 2 -7.07 37.05 -30.68
N ASN A 3 -6.54 35.94 -31.17
CA ASN A 3 -7.30 34.94 -31.93
C ASN A 3 -8.22 34.16 -30.97
N ILE A 4 -9.52 34.10 -31.24
CA ILE A 4 -10.50 33.39 -30.40
C ILE A 4 -10.11 31.91 -30.26
N LEU A 5 -9.53 31.31 -31.30
CA LEU A 5 -9.02 29.94 -31.27
C LEU A 5 -7.91 29.77 -30.24
N THR A 6 -7.00 30.74 -30.10
CA THR A 6 -5.94 30.67 -29.09
C THR A 6 -6.49 30.72 -27.67
N ARG A 7 -7.57 31.47 -27.41
CA ARG A 7 -8.21 31.53 -26.09
C ARG A 7 -8.85 30.19 -25.71
N ILE A 8 -9.58 29.60 -26.65
CA ILE A 8 -10.25 28.29 -26.44
C ILE A 8 -9.20 27.19 -26.23
N ILE A 9 -8.13 27.16 -27.04
CA ILE A 9 -7.05 26.17 -26.88
C ILE A 9 -6.39 26.32 -25.51
N THR A 10 -6.09 27.54 -25.07
CA THR A 10 -5.49 27.76 -23.75
C THR A 10 -6.44 27.35 -22.61
N GLU A 11 -7.74 27.59 -22.72
CA GLU A 11 -8.74 27.14 -21.74
C GLU A 11 -8.80 25.60 -21.67
N VAL A 12 -8.86 24.92 -22.83
CA VAL A 12 -8.87 23.44 -22.89
C VAL A 12 -7.59 22.86 -22.32
N VAL A 13 -6.42 23.39 -22.69
CA VAL A 13 -5.12 22.93 -22.16
C VAL A 13 -5.06 23.12 -20.64
N ASN A 14 -5.54 24.26 -20.13
CA ASN A 14 -5.60 24.52 -18.70
C ASN A 14 -6.54 23.55 -17.97
N TRP A 15 -7.67 23.18 -18.57
CA TRP A 15 -8.58 22.16 -18.04
C TRP A 15 -7.96 20.77 -18.04
N MET A 16 -7.30 20.37 -19.14
CA MET A 16 -6.60 19.09 -19.23
C MET A 16 -5.50 18.96 -18.17
N ALA A 17 -4.75 20.03 -17.93
CA ALA A 17 -3.78 20.08 -16.83
C ALA A 17 -4.46 19.91 -15.45
N GLY A 18 -5.58 20.60 -15.21
CA GLY A 18 -6.36 20.45 -13.99
C GLY A 18 -6.91 19.04 -13.76
N MET A 19 -7.44 18.39 -14.81
CA MET A 19 -7.96 17.02 -14.75
C MET A 19 -6.85 16.00 -14.46
N ALA A 20 -5.69 16.14 -15.11
CA ALA A 20 -4.55 15.26 -14.87
C ALA A 20 -4.08 15.32 -13.40
N MET A 21 -4.07 16.52 -12.80
CA MET A 21 -3.76 16.67 -11.37
C MET A 21 -4.84 16.09 -10.47
N ALA A 22 -6.12 16.27 -10.80
CA ALA A 22 -7.23 15.71 -10.02
C ALA A 22 -7.20 14.17 -9.98
N ASP A 23 -6.94 13.50 -11.12
CA ASP A 23 -6.76 12.04 -11.20
C ASP A 23 -5.58 11.58 -10.33
N GLN A 24 -4.44 12.28 -10.38
CA GLN A 24 -3.29 11.96 -9.54
C GLN A 24 -3.59 12.07 -8.05
N LEU A 25 -4.30 13.13 -7.63
CA LEU A 25 -4.70 13.33 -6.24
C LEU A 25 -5.65 12.24 -5.76
N GLU A 26 -6.61 11.82 -6.60
CA GLU A 26 -7.55 10.77 -6.25
C GLU A 26 -6.85 9.41 -6.09
N ARG A 27 -5.94 9.05 -7.01
CA ARG A 27 -5.10 7.84 -6.87
C ARG A 27 -4.25 7.84 -5.61
N GLU A 28 -3.71 9.00 -5.25
CA GLU A 28 -2.91 9.14 -4.03
C GLU A 28 -3.79 9.00 -2.78
N ARG A 29 -4.99 9.58 -2.78
CA ARG A 29 -5.98 9.37 -1.73
C ARG A 29 -6.35 7.89 -1.62
N GLU A 30 -6.62 7.19 -2.72
CA GLU A 30 -6.91 5.75 -2.71
C GLU A 30 -5.76 4.93 -2.12
N ARG A 31 -4.50 5.23 -2.50
CA ARG A 31 -3.32 4.60 -1.91
C ARG A 31 -3.21 4.85 -0.41
N GLN A 32 -3.51 6.07 0.04
CA GLN A 32 -3.52 6.40 1.48
C GLN A 32 -4.65 5.69 2.24
N HIS A 33 -5.76 5.34 1.58
CA HIS A 33 -6.86 4.58 2.19
C HIS A 33 -6.61 3.06 2.17
N GLN A 34 -5.62 2.58 1.41
CA GLN A 34 -5.18 1.18 1.47
C GLN A 34 -4.24 1.00 2.66
N GLY A 35 -4.82 0.59 3.80
CA GLY A 35 -4.04 0.21 4.98
C GLY A 35 -3.08 -0.95 4.70
N PRO A 36 -2.06 -1.15 5.55
CA PRO A 36 -1.12 -2.25 5.38
C PRO A 36 -1.82 -3.60 5.41
N ILE A 37 -1.42 -4.52 4.52
CA ILE A 37 -2.01 -5.85 4.36
C ILE A 37 -1.07 -6.95 4.84
N CYS A 38 -1.65 -8.05 5.30
CA CYS A 38 -0.91 -9.25 5.68
C CYS A 38 -0.57 -10.09 4.44
N ASN A 39 0.72 -10.39 4.25
CA ASN A 39 1.20 -11.16 3.09
C ASN A 39 0.79 -12.65 3.09
N LEU A 40 0.20 -13.15 4.18
CA LEU A 40 -0.25 -14.55 4.29
C LEU A 40 -1.73 -14.73 3.92
N CYS A 41 -2.60 -13.77 4.26
CA CYS A 41 -4.04 -13.85 3.99
C CYS A 41 -4.55 -12.75 3.04
N PHE A 42 -3.68 -11.81 2.65
CA PHE A 42 -4.00 -10.63 1.85
C PHE A 42 -5.09 -9.71 2.45
N GLY A 43 -5.41 -9.90 3.72
CA GLY A 43 -6.35 -9.06 4.47
C GLY A 43 -5.67 -7.84 5.08
N ILE A 44 -6.43 -6.76 5.26
CA ILE A 44 -5.99 -5.57 5.98
C ILE A 44 -5.66 -5.95 7.43
N PHE A 45 -4.60 -5.36 7.99
CA PHE A 45 -4.27 -5.59 9.40
C PHE A 45 -5.41 -5.15 10.31
N SER A 46 -5.95 -6.11 11.06
CA SER A 46 -7.03 -5.94 12.03
C SER A 46 -6.78 -6.91 13.18
N GLY A 47 -7.06 -6.48 14.42
CA GLY A 47 -6.81 -7.30 15.60
C GLY A 47 -5.32 -7.50 15.93
N GLN A 48 -4.94 -8.72 16.32
CA GLN A 48 -3.59 -9.02 16.81
C GLN A 48 -2.59 -9.11 15.66
N ILE A 49 -1.56 -8.26 15.71
CA ILE A 49 -0.46 -8.23 14.75
C ILE A 49 0.80 -8.74 15.46
N TYR A 50 1.52 -9.64 14.83
CA TYR A 50 2.79 -10.14 15.31
C TYR A 50 3.94 -9.49 14.53
N ARG A 51 4.87 -8.87 15.26
CA ARG A 51 6.10 -8.32 14.68
C ARG A 51 7.24 -9.31 14.89
N LEU A 52 7.78 -9.80 13.78
CA LEU A 52 8.94 -10.70 13.79
C LEU A 52 10.23 -9.91 14.06
N GLN A 53 11.29 -10.58 14.51
CA GLN A 53 12.61 -9.96 14.75
C GLN A 53 13.22 -9.33 13.49
N CYS A 54 12.87 -9.86 12.32
CA CYS A 54 13.22 -9.31 11.02
C CYS A 54 12.38 -8.09 10.61
N ASN A 55 11.60 -7.53 11.54
CA ASN A 55 10.72 -6.37 11.38
C ASN A 55 9.55 -6.54 10.40
N HIS A 56 9.20 -7.78 10.04
CA HIS A 56 8.02 -8.08 9.24
C HIS A 56 6.77 -8.24 10.11
N PHE A 57 5.63 -7.79 9.57
CA PHE A 57 4.32 -7.85 10.22
C PHE A 57 3.43 -8.90 9.57
N VAL A 58 2.71 -9.64 10.39
CA VAL A 58 1.77 -10.70 10.00
C VAL A 58 0.65 -10.78 11.05
N HIS A 59 -0.57 -11.16 10.68
CA HIS A 59 -1.62 -11.39 11.69
C HIS A 59 -1.23 -12.55 12.60
N GLY A 60 -1.59 -12.46 13.89
CA GLY A 60 -1.38 -13.52 14.88
C GLY A 60 -1.97 -14.86 14.43
N GLN A 61 -3.19 -14.83 13.88
CA GLN A 61 -3.87 -16.02 13.36
C GLN A 61 -3.20 -16.62 12.12
N CYS A 62 -2.51 -15.81 11.32
CA CYS A 62 -1.81 -16.27 10.12
C CYS A 62 -0.42 -16.83 10.46
N ILE A 63 0.28 -16.26 11.44
CA ILE A 63 1.63 -16.68 11.80
C ILE A 63 1.64 -17.95 12.65
N GLU A 64 0.61 -18.18 13.47
CA GLU A 64 0.54 -19.36 14.34
C GLU A 64 0.63 -20.70 13.60
N PRO A 65 -0.18 -20.99 12.55
CA PRO A 65 -0.04 -22.24 11.81
C PRO A 65 1.29 -22.35 11.07
N TRP A 66 1.85 -21.22 10.62
CA TRP A 66 3.15 -21.19 9.94
C TRP A 66 4.29 -21.62 10.88
N LEU A 67 4.31 -21.11 12.11
CA LEU A 67 5.35 -21.43 13.11
C LEU A 67 5.35 -22.89 13.56
N ARG A 68 4.19 -23.58 13.46
CA ARG A 68 4.09 -25.02 13.76
C ARG A 68 4.88 -25.86 12.75
N GLN A 69 4.99 -25.41 11.51
CA GLN A 69 5.68 -26.13 10.44
C GLN A 69 7.09 -25.58 10.16
N PHE A 70 7.27 -24.26 10.24
CA PHE A 70 8.53 -23.60 9.90
C PHE A 70 8.88 -22.50 10.90
N ARG A 71 10.05 -22.59 11.56
CA ARG A 71 10.58 -21.54 12.45
C ARG A 71 11.34 -20.43 11.70
N ARG A 72 10.75 -19.92 10.62
CA ARG A 72 11.32 -18.85 9.79
C ARG A 72 10.26 -17.83 9.39
N CYS A 73 10.67 -16.61 9.13
CA CYS A 73 9.78 -15.57 8.62
C CYS A 73 9.16 -16.01 7.27
N PRO A 74 7.84 -15.90 7.06
CA PRO A 74 7.19 -16.23 5.79
C PRO A 74 7.54 -15.26 4.65
N ILE A 75 8.08 -14.07 4.96
CA ILE A 75 8.35 -13.02 3.98
C ILE A 75 9.82 -13.04 3.55
N CYS A 76 10.76 -13.09 4.50
CA CYS A 76 12.20 -13.04 4.20
C CYS A 76 12.97 -14.33 4.51
N HIS A 77 12.29 -15.38 4.99
CA HIS A 77 12.87 -16.68 5.33
C HIS A 77 13.98 -16.66 6.41
N GLN A 78 14.20 -15.53 7.09
CA GLN A 78 15.13 -15.46 8.21
C GLN A 78 14.63 -16.31 9.38
N ALA A 79 15.54 -17.03 10.02
CA ALA A 79 15.22 -17.84 11.20
C ALA A 79 14.72 -16.96 12.35
N ILE A 80 13.65 -17.39 12.99
CA ILE A 80 13.09 -16.69 14.16
C ILE A 80 13.85 -17.22 15.37
N ARG A 81 14.78 -16.41 15.89
CA ARG A 81 15.56 -16.79 17.07
C ARG A 81 14.73 -16.45 18.30
N ASN A 82 14.08 -17.42 18.94
CA ASN A 82 13.56 -17.21 20.29
C ASN A 82 14.77 -16.92 21.21
N GLY A 83 15.00 -15.64 21.50
CA GLY A 83 15.86 -15.23 22.59
C GLY A 83 15.09 -15.51 23.87
N ILE A 84 15.60 -16.50 24.61
CA ILE A 84 15.34 -16.82 26.04
C ILE A 84 14.85 -15.63 26.87
#